data_AF-A0A1H8ZH83-F1
#
_entry.id   AF-A0A1H8ZH83-F1
#
_cell.length_a   1.000
_cell.length_b   1.000
_cell.length_c   1.000
_cell.angle_alpha   90.00
_cell.angle_beta   90.00
_cell.angle_gamma   90.00
#
_symmetry.space_group_name_H-M   'P 1'
#
loop_
_entity.id
_entity.type
_entity.pdbx_description
1 polymer ?
#
loop_
_entity_poly.entity_id
_entity_poly.type
_entity_poly.pdbx_seq_one_letter_code
_entity_poly.pdbx_strand_id
1 'polypeptide(L)'
;MSPAPDSAVPANPAWRYGVYLFPIAPLSTLMSNAAFRLFVRSADAESVGIGLASFAVTVLASWLSYLFAAVVAVALIMDALALRDHPAWNPNPWLAGALGLVHVAGAVLAIPYLFSVPAIGYYVYRRRQRVDGTDDGEYGPAESSNDRLGLE
;
A
#
# COMPACT_ATOMS: atom_id res chain seq x y z
N MET A 1 21.50 34.11 -14.61
CA MET A 1 20.72 32.97 -15.11
C MET A 1 20.53 32.03 -13.93
N SER A 2 19.40 32.14 -13.23
CA SER A 2 19.11 31.24 -12.11
C SER A 2 18.83 29.85 -12.68
N PRO A 3 19.39 28.78 -12.11
CA PRO A 3 18.98 27.43 -12.49
C PRO A 3 17.47 27.30 -12.27
N ALA A 4 16.77 26.72 -13.25
CA ALA A 4 15.36 26.39 -13.10
C ALA A 4 15.19 25.50 -11.85
N PRO A 5 14.14 25.66 -11.04
CA PRO A 5 13.91 24.76 -9.92
C PRO A 5 13.74 23.34 -10.47
N ASP A 6 14.77 22.53 -10.24
CA ASP A 6 14.83 21.13 -10.63
C ASP A 6 13.59 20.42 -10.10
N SER A 7 12.80 19.86 -11.02
CA SER A 7 11.94 18.70 -10.85
C SER A 7 11.51 18.39 -9.41
N ALA A 8 10.74 19.28 -8.76
CA ALA A 8 10.17 18.95 -7.48
C ALA A 8 9.27 17.71 -7.67
N VAL A 9 9.62 16.60 -7.03
CA VAL A 9 8.77 15.41 -6.99
C VAL A 9 7.37 15.89 -6.60
N PRO A 10 6.32 15.57 -7.37
CA PRO A 10 4.98 16.09 -7.09
C PRO A 10 4.63 15.76 -5.65
N ALA A 11 4.03 16.72 -4.93
CA ALA A 11 3.63 16.59 -3.52
C ALA A 11 2.84 15.30 -3.25
N ASN A 12 2.17 14.75 -4.27
CA ASN A 12 1.45 13.49 -4.19
C ASN A 12 1.73 12.52 -5.35
N PRO A 13 2.77 11.68 -5.25
CA PRO A 13 3.15 10.80 -6.33
C PRO A 13 2.28 9.54 -6.42
N ALA A 14 2.05 9.05 -7.64
CA ALA A 14 1.14 7.93 -7.91
C ALA A 14 1.56 6.59 -7.26
N TRP A 15 2.85 6.39 -6.97
CA TRP A 15 3.32 5.15 -6.34
C TRP A 15 2.77 4.92 -4.93
N ARG A 16 2.24 5.96 -4.24
CA ARG A 16 1.57 5.82 -2.94
C ARG A 16 0.41 4.82 -2.98
N TYR A 17 -0.30 4.73 -4.11
CA TYR A 17 -1.44 3.83 -4.26
C TYR A 17 -1.02 2.36 -4.20
N GLY A 18 0.25 2.06 -4.52
CA GLY A 18 0.82 0.73 -4.36
C GLY A 18 0.88 0.30 -2.88
N VAL A 19 1.04 1.22 -1.95
CA VAL A 19 1.02 0.91 -0.50
C VAL A 19 -0.37 0.46 -0.07
N TYR A 20 -1.44 1.00 -0.64
CA TYR A 20 -2.82 0.65 -0.31
C TYR A 20 -3.22 -0.76 -0.76
N LEU A 21 -2.40 -1.43 -1.57
CA LEU A 21 -2.60 -2.82 -1.98
C LEU A 21 -2.20 -3.82 -0.88
N PHE A 22 -1.67 -3.37 0.26
CA PHE A 22 -1.22 -4.24 1.35
C PHE A 22 -2.23 -5.27 1.87
N PRO A 23 -3.57 -5.09 1.80
CA PRO A 23 -4.51 -6.13 2.21
C PRO A 23 -4.68 -7.24 1.16
N ILE A 24 -4.33 -6.99 -0.10
CA ILE A 24 -4.57 -7.94 -1.19
C ILE A 24 -3.69 -9.17 -1.03
N ALA A 25 -2.40 -9.00 -0.73
CA ALA A 25 -1.48 -10.11 -0.56
C ALA A 25 -1.91 -11.13 0.54
N PRO A 26 -2.24 -10.71 1.78
CA PRO A 26 -2.74 -11.65 2.79
C PRO A 26 -4.10 -12.28 2.40
N LEU A 27 -5.00 -11.54 1.74
CA LEU A 27 -6.26 -12.11 1.24
C LEU A 27 -6.02 -13.19 0.18
N SER A 28 -5.09 -12.95 -0.75
CA SER A 28 -4.67 -13.92 -1.76
C SER A 28 -4.01 -15.15 -1.12
N THR A 29 -3.19 -14.95 -0.08
CA THR A 29 -2.62 -16.07 0.70
C THR A 29 -3.70 -16.91 1.38
N LEU A 30 -4.69 -16.28 2.01
CA LEU A 30 -5.82 -16.99 2.63
C LEU A 30 -6.64 -17.77 1.59
N MET A 31 -6.90 -17.15 0.44
CA MET A 31 -7.60 -17.79 -0.68
C MET A 31 -6.82 -19.01 -1.18
N SER A 32 -5.51 -18.88 -1.39
CA SER A 32 -4.63 -19.98 -1.79
C SER A 32 -4.67 -21.13 -0.78
N ASN A 33 -4.57 -20.84 0.52
CA ASN A 33 -4.64 -21.86 1.57
C ASN A 33 -6.00 -22.56 1.64
N ALA A 34 -7.10 -21.83 1.42
CA ALA A 34 -8.44 -22.41 1.36
C ALA A 34 -8.60 -23.33 0.13
N ALA A 35 -8.15 -22.87 -1.04
CA ALA A 35 -8.18 -23.63 -2.28
C ALA A 35 -7.31 -24.89 -2.20
N PHE A 36 -6.13 -24.81 -1.58
CA PHE A 36 -5.27 -25.97 -1.36
C PHE A 36 -5.95 -27.05 -0.49
N ARG A 37 -6.65 -26.64 0.58
CA ARG A 37 -7.41 -27.57 1.42
C ARG A 37 -8.55 -28.23 0.66
N LEU A 38 -9.22 -27.49 -0.23
CA LEU A 38 -10.25 -28.04 -1.11
C LEU A 38 -9.66 -29.03 -2.12
N PHE A 39 -8.49 -28.72 -2.68
CA PHE A 39 -7.77 -29.61 -3.56
C PHE A 39 -7.46 -30.95 -2.89
N VAL A 40 -6.89 -30.92 -1.68
CA VAL A 40 -6.60 -32.14 -0.91
C VAL A 40 -7.88 -32.95 -0.66
N ARG A 41 -8.97 -32.30 -0.23
CA ARG A 41 -10.26 -32.99 -0.01
C ARG A 41 -10.88 -33.56 -1.28
N SER A 42 -10.64 -32.93 -2.44
CA SER A 42 -11.18 -33.41 -3.71
C SER A 42 -10.53 -34.70 -4.19
N ALA A 43 -9.29 -34.97 -3.75
CA ALA A 43 -8.61 -36.23 -4.02
C ALA A 43 -9.30 -37.40 -3.31
N ASP A 44 -9.69 -37.22 -2.04
CA ASP A 44 -10.44 -38.22 -1.27
C ASP A 44 -11.85 -38.47 -1.84
N ALA A 45 -12.44 -37.44 -2.46
CA ALA A 45 -13.78 -37.50 -3.05
C ALA A 45 -13.79 -37.93 -4.53
N GLU A 46 -12.63 -38.29 -5.10
CA GLU A 46 -12.44 -38.68 -6.52
C GLU A 46 -13.01 -37.65 -7.53
N SER A 47 -13.12 -36.39 -7.13
CA SER A 47 -13.76 -35.34 -7.91
C SER A 47 -12.74 -34.50 -8.69
N VAL A 48 -12.38 -34.98 -9.88
CA VAL A 48 -11.38 -34.35 -10.77
C VAL A 48 -11.66 -32.88 -11.08
N GLY A 49 -12.92 -32.52 -11.37
CA GLY A 49 -13.28 -31.14 -11.74
C GLY A 49 -13.01 -30.13 -10.61
N ILE A 50 -13.41 -30.47 -9.38
CA ILE A 50 -13.14 -29.65 -8.19
C ILE A 50 -11.63 -29.61 -7.91
N GLY A 51 -10.92 -30.73 -8.11
CA GLY A 51 -9.47 -30.79 -7.96
C GLY A 51 -8.74 -29.83 -8.91
N LEU A 52 -9.06 -29.86 -10.20
CA LEU A 52 -8.45 -28.95 -11.19
C LEU A 52 -8.77 -27.48 -10.90
N ALA A 53 -10.03 -27.16 -10.57
CA ALA A 53 -10.44 -25.80 -10.27
C ALA A 53 -9.73 -25.25 -9.02
N SER A 54 -9.72 -26.02 -7.93
CA SER A 54 -9.07 -25.61 -6.67
C SER A 54 -7.54 -25.54 -6.81
N PHE A 55 -6.92 -26.42 -7.59
CA PHE A 55 -5.51 -26.32 -7.92
C PHE A 55 -5.18 -25.03 -8.68
N ALA A 56 -5.95 -24.71 -9.73
CA ALA A 56 -5.77 -23.48 -10.50
C ALA A 56 -5.91 -22.22 -9.62
N VAL A 57 -6.94 -22.17 -8.76
CA VAL A 57 -7.12 -21.07 -7.80
C VAL A 57 -5.96 -20.96 -6.83
N THR A 58 -5.44 -22.09 -6.32
CA THR A 58 -4.26 -22.11 -5.43
C THR A 58 -3.06 -21.45 -6.10
N VAL A 59 -2.73 -21.86 -7.32
CA VAL A 59 -1.58 -21.35 -8.06
C VAL A 59 -1.75 -19.86 -8.37
N LEU A 60 -2.92 -19.46 -8.91
CA LEU A 60 -3.19 -18.07 -9.26
C LEU A 60 -3.15 -17.15 -8.04
N ALA A 61 -3.82 -17.53 -6.95
CA ALA A 61 -3.83 -16.75 -5.72
C ALA A 61 -2.45 -16.66 -5.08
N SER A 62 -1.64 -17.72 -5.15
CA SER A 62 -0.25 -17.71 -4.70
C SER A 62 0.60 -16.70 -5.47
N TRP A 63 0.55 -16.72 -6.81
CA TRP A 63 1.28 -15.76 -7.65
C TRP A 63 0.84 -14.32 -7.43
N LEU A 64 -0.48 -14.07 -7.31
CA LEU A 64 -0.99 -12.75 -6.98
C LEU A 64 -0.49 -12.27 -5.62
N SER A 65 -0.44 -13.15 -4.61
CA SER A 65 0.10 -12.78 -3.31
C SER A 65 1.55 -12.30 -3.40
N TYR A 66 2.42 -13.02 -4.13
CA TYR A 66 3.81 -12.61 -4.32
C TYR A 66 3.92 -11.27 -5.05
N LEU A 67 3.17 -11.12 -6.15
CA LEU A 67 3.18 -9.90 -6.95
C LEU A 67 2.75 -8.69 -6.13
N PHE A 68 1.62 -8.76 -5.43
CA PHE A 68 1.13 -7.65 -4.63
C PHE A 68 2.03 -7.35 -3.44
N ALA A 69 2.57 -8.36 -2.77
CA ALA A 69 3.50 -8.13 -1.66
C ALA A 69 4.79 -7.41 -2.13
N ALA A 70 5.31 -7.78 -3.31
CA ALA A 70 6.47 -7.10 -3.90
C ALA A 70 6.16 -5.66 -4.30
N VAL A 71 5.02 -5.42 -4.94
CA VAL A 71 4.55 -4.07 -5.29
C VAL A 71 4.43 -3.20 -4.05
N VAL A 72 3.83 -3.72 -2.97
CA VAL A 72 3.69 -3.00 -1.70
C VAL A 72 5.05 -2.68 -1.10
N ALA A 73 6.01 -3.62 -1.11
CA ALA A 73 7.35 -3.38 -0.59
C ALA A 73 8.08 -2.27 -1.35
N VAL A 74 8.06 -2.29 -2.69
CA VAL A 74 8.68 -1.26 -3.52
C VAL A 74 7.99 0.09 -3.32
N ALA A 75 6.65 0.12 -3.34
CA ALA A 75 5.87 1.34 -3.13
C ALA A 75 6.13 1.97 -1.76
N LEU A 76 6.23 1.14 -0.71
CA LEU A 76 6.49 1.60 0.65
C LEU A 76 7.88 2.22 0.81
N ILE A 77 8.90 1.63 0.18
CA ILE A 77 10.25 2.20 0.16
C ILE A 77 10.27 3.52 -0.61
N MET A 78 9.67 3.56 -1.80
CA MET A 78 9.62 4.77 -2.63
C MET A 78 8.84 5.91 -1.96
N ASP A 79 7.72 5.60 -1.29
CA ASP A 79 6.95 6.59 -0.54
C ASP A 79 7.75 7.11 0.68
N ALA A 80 8.44 6.22 1.42
CA ALA A 80 9.27 6.64 2.53
C ALA A 80 10.49 7.48 2.10
N LEU A 81 11.11 7.14 0.97
CA LEU A 81 12.21 7.92 0.39
C LEU A 81 11.74 9.30 -0.06
N ALA A 82 10.56 9.39 -0.68
CA ALA A 82 9.97 10.67 -1.09
C ALA A 82 9.63 11.57 0.10
N LEU A 83 9.26 10.98 1.24
CA LEU A 83 8.88 11.71 2.46
C LEU A 83 10.05 11.93 3.44
N ARG A 84 11.25 11.47 3.11
CA ARG A 84 12.42 11.54 4.01
C ARG A 84 12.76 12.96 4.47
N ASP A 85 12.50 13.98 3.66
CA ASP A 85 12.80 15.37 4.02
C ASP A 85 11.51 16.20 4.16
N HIS A 86 10.35 15.56 4.27
CA HIS A 86 9.07 16.24 4.35
C HIS A 86 8.82 16.79 5.77
N PRO A 87 8.55 18.10 5.93
CA PRO A 87 8.52 18.76 7.24
C PRO A 87 7.40 18.24 8.16
N ALA A 88 6.25 17.84 7.59
CA ALA A 88 5.12 17.36 8.38
C ALA A 88 5.27 15.90 8.88
N TRP A 89 6.05 15.07 8.17
CA TRP A 89 6.30 13.69 8.54
C TRP A 89 7.49 13.09 7.79
N ASN A 90 8.45 12.56 8.54
CA ASN A 90 9.66 11.93 8.04
C ASN A 90 9.73 10.45 8.48
N PRO A 91 9.25 9.49 7.67
CA PRO A 91 9.39 8.08 7.95
C PRO A 91 10.82 7.59 7.68
N ASN A 92 11.35 6.69 8.53
CA ASN A 92 12.64 6.07 8.30
C ASN A 92 12.58 5.07 7.11
N PRO A 93 13.30 5.29 5.99
CA PRO A 93 13.25 4.41 4.82
C PRO A 93 13.74 2.99 5.09
N TRP A 94 14.68 2.80 6.03
CA TRP A 94 15.16 1.47 6.41
C TRP A 94 14.09 0.65 7.13
N LEU A 95 13.31 1.30 8.00
CA LEU A 95 12.19 0.65 8.68
C LEU A 95 11.07 0.31 7.69
N ALA A 96 10.78 1.22 6.75
CA ALA A 96 9.84 0.99 5.66
C ALA A 96 10.25 -0.21 4.78
N GLY A 97 11.54 -0.30 4.42
CA GLY A 97 12.09 -1.44 3.68
C GLY A 97 12.02 -2.75 4.45
N ALA A 98 12.39 -2.76 5.73
CA ALA A 98 12.26 -3.94 6.58
C ALA A 98 10.80 -4.40 6.69
N LEU A 99 9.87 -3.47 6.84
CA LEU A 99 8.44 -3.75 6.88
C LEU A 99 7.92 -4.34 5.56
N GLY A 100 8.37 -3.80 4.43
CA GLY A 100 8.09 -4.37 3.10
C GLY A 100 8.62 -5.80 2.96
N LEU A 101 9.84 -6.08 3.44
CA LEU A 101 10.42 -7.43 3.42
C LEU A 101 9.63 -8.41 4.29
N VAL A 102 9.22 -7.99 5.50
CA VAL A 102 8.35 -8.79 6.38
C VAL A 102 7.02 -9.08 5.69
N HIS A 103 6.47 -8.12 4.94
CA HIS A 103 5.24 -8.31 4.18
C HIS A 103 5.41 -9.33 3.04
N VAL A 104 6.52 -9.29 2.30
CA VAL A 104 6.88 -10.30 1.28
C VAL A 104 7.07 -11.68 1.91
N ALA A 105 7.76 -11.77 3.05
CA ALA A 105 7.89 -13.02 3.79
C ALA A 105 6.52 -13.60 4.23
N GLY A 106 5.51 -12.73 4.42
CA GLY A 106 4.13 -13.11 4.68
C GLY A 106 3.52 -13.96 3.58
N ALA A 107 3.85 -13.69 2.31
CA ALA A 107 3.36 -14.48 1.18
C ALA A 107 3.87 -15.94 1.21
N VAL A 108 4.99 -16.18 1.90
CA VAL A 108 5.55 -17.53 2.09
C VAL A 108 5.06 -18.15 3.40
N LEU A 109 5.10 -17.40 4.50
CA LEU A 109 4.97 -17.95 5.86
C LEU A 109 3.70 -17.56 6.62
N ALA A 110 2.79 -16.78 6.04
CA ALA A 110 1.53 -16.25 6.61
C ALA A 110 1.65 -15.48 7.95
N ILE A 111 2.31 -16.02 8.97
CA ILE A 111 2.61 -15.42 10.28
C ILE A 111 3.18 -14.00 10.15
N PRO A 112 4.12 -13.68 9.23
CA PRO A 112 4.63 -12.31 9.09
C PRO A 112 3.55 -11.26 8.75
N TYR A 113 2.39 -11.67 8.20
CA TYR A 113 1.27 -10.75 8.00
C TYR A 113 0.64 -10.24 9.29
N LEU A 114 0.73 -11.00 10.40
CA LEU A 114 0.23 -10.55 11.70
C LEU A 114 0.95 -9.30 12.19
N PHE A 115 2.18 -9.07 11.75
CA PHE A 115 2.97 -7.89 12.09
C PHE A 115 2.96 -6.84 10.98
N SER A 116 3.16 -7.26 9.72
CA SER A 116 3.28 -6.32 8.62
C SER A 116 1.96 -5.60 8.29
N VAL A 117 0.83 -6.29 8.30
CA VAL A 117 -0.48 -5.71 7.97
C VAL A 117 -0.87 -4.56 8.93
N PRO A 118 -0.86 -4.74 10.27
CA PRO A 118 -1.17 -3.63 11.16
C PRO A 118 -0.13 -2.51 11.11
N ALA A 119 1.16 -2.82 10.93
CA ALA A 119 2.21 -1.81 10.83
C ALA A 119 2.09 -0.97 9.54
N ILE A 120 1.79 -1.58 8.38
CA ILE A 120 1.53 -0.85 7.13
C ILE A 120 0.21 -0.07 7.24
N GLY A 121 -0.82 -0.64 7.86
CA GLY A 121 -2.06 0.08 8.15
C GLY A 121 -1.83 1.33 9.00
N TYR A 122 -0.98 1.23 10.05
CA TYR A 122 -0.57 2.36 10.86
C TYR A 122 0.23 3.39 10.07
N TYR A 123 1.15 2.94 9.20
CA TYR A 123 1.90 3.82 8.29
C TYR A 123 0.95 4.64 7.40
N VAL A 124 -0.01 3.98 6.75
CA VAL A 124 -1.01 4.62 5.88
C VAL A 124 -1.87 5.62 6.65
N TYR A 125 -2.34 5.24 7.85
CA TYR A 125 -3.12 6.11 8.71
C TYR A 125 -2.34 7.39 9.08
N ARG A 126 -1.06 7.23 9.47
CA ARG A 126 -0.19 8.35 9.83
C ARG A 126 0.14 9.26 8.66
N ARG A 127 0.41 8.68 7.49
CA ARG A 127 0.62 9.42 6.25
C ARG A 127 -0.57 10.31 5.93
N ARG A 128 -1.78 9.74 5.98
CA ARG A 128 -3.01 10.47 5.69
C ARG A 128 -3.23 11.65 6.64
N GLN A 129 -2.97 11.46 7.94
CA GLN A 129 -3.14 12.51 8.94
C GLN A 129 -2.15 13.67 8.83
N ARG A 130 -0.93 13.41 8.34
CA ARG A 130 0.18 14.37 8.44
C ARG A 130 0.64 14.95 7.11
N VAL A 131 0.29 14.31 6.01
CA VAL A 131 0.72 14.75 4.67
C VAL A 131 -0.51 15.11 3.85
N ASP A 132 -1.46 14.17 3.69
CA ASP A 132 -2.64 14.43 2.87
C ASP A 132 -3.57 15.48 3.53
N GLY A 133 -3.71 15.49 4.86
CA GLY A 133 -4.54 16.47 5.57
C GLY A 133 -3.98 17.91 5.63
N THR A 134 -2.69 18.10 5.34
CA THR A 134 -2.05 19.43 5.26
C THR A 134 -2.16 20.06 3.87
N ASP A 135 -2.17 19.25 2.81
CA ASP A 135 -2.30 19.74 1.43
C ASP A 135 -3.73 20.22 1.12
N ASP A 136 -4.75 19.68 1.80
CA ASP A 136 -6.16 20.07 1.62
C ASP A 136 -6.53 21.39 2.35
N GLY A 137 -5.66 21.88 3.26
CA GLY A 137 -5.94 23.01 4.16
C GLY A 137 -5.55 24.40 3.63
N GLU A 138 -4.82 24.49 2.51
CA GLU A 138 -4.32 25.76 1.95
C GLU A 138 -5.21 26.32 0.83
N TYR A 139 -6.44 25.79 0.68
CA TYR A 139 -7.52 26.36 -0.14
C TYR A 139 -8.76 26.67 0.72
N GLY A 140 -8.59 27.46 1.79
CA GLY A 140 -9.72 28.21 2.35
C GLY A 140 -10.14 29.30 1.34
N PRO A 141 -11.44 29.53 1.06
CA PRO A 141 -11.86 30.56 0.12
C PRO A 141 -11.25 31.89 0.57
N ALA A 142 -10.49 32.52 -0.33
CA ALA A 142 -9.98 33.87 -0.12
C ALA A 142 -11.17 34.74 0.28
N GLU A 143 -11.18 35.10 1.55
CA GLU A 143 -12.12 36.02 2.14
C GLU A 143 -12.04 37.29 1.30
N SER A 144 -13.09 37.57 0.52
CA SER A 144 -13.20 38.75 -0.34
C SER A 144 -13.44 39.97 0.55
N SER A 145 -12.47 40.31 1.38
CA SER A 145 -12.43 41.49 2.24
C SER A 145 -12.06 42.75 1.44
N ASN A 146 -12.55 42.91 0.22
CA ASN A 146 -12.26 44.11 -0.58
C ASN A 146 -13.41 44.66 -1.44
N ASP A 147 -14.64 44.18 -1.26
CA ASP A 147 -15.81 44.67 -1.99
C ASP A 147 -16.79 45.49 -1.15
N ARG A 148 -16.36 46.00 0.01
CA ARG A 148 -17.21 46.89 0.80
C ARG A 148 -16.46 48.14 1.26
N LEU A 149 -16.95 49.26 0.71
CA LEU A 149 -16.88 50.64 1.19
C LEU A 149 -15.81 51.55 0.58
N GLY A 150 -15.66 51.44 -0.74
CA GLY A 150 -15.42 52.61 -1.59
C GLY A 150 -16.71 53.02 -2.30
N LEU A 151 -17.74 53.47 -1.58
CA LEU A 151 -18.85 54.26 -2.14
C LEU A 151 -19.44 55.17 -1.05
N GLU A 152 -19.51 56.46 -1.43
CA GLU A 152 -20.12 57.65 -0.79
C GLU A 152 -19.17 58.62 -0.07
#